data_AF-A0A9X9WTM7-F1
#
_entry.id   AF-A0A9X9WTM7-F1
#
_cell.length_a   1.000
_cell.length_b   1.000
_cell.length_c   1.000
_cell.angle_alpha   90.00
_cell.angle_beta   90.00
_cell.angle_gamma   90.00
#
_symmetry.space_group_name_H-M   'P 1'
#
loop_
_entity.id
_entity.type
_entity.pdbx_description
1 polymer ?
#
loop_
_entity_poly.entity_id
_entity_poly.type
_entity_poly.pdbx_seq_one_letter_code
_entity_poly.pdbx_strand_id
1 'polypeptide(L)' 'MVDLTEQEKAAMRAAMRRVAETMAEIGWGTRFQELSEAQVLTLIEVAVGGFQEGMQAIARQDAAAEVPF' A
#
# COMPACT_ATOMS: atom_id res chain seq x y z
N MET A 1 3.88 -11.60 -14.09
CA MET A 1 3.71 -11.35 -12.65
C MET A 1 5.01 -10.72 -12.17
N VAL A 2 4.96 -9.64 -11.39
CA VAL A 2 6.20 -8.98 -10.91
C VAL A 2 6.83 -9.86 -9.83
N ASP A 3 8.12 -10.14 -9.96
CA ASP A 3 8.88 -10.89 -8.94
C ASP A 3 9.22 -9.97 -7.78
N LEU A 4 8.25 -9.81 -6.87
CA LEU A 4 8.41 -9.04 -5.63
C LEU A 4 9.16 -9.87 -4.59
N THR A 5 10.06 -9.20 -3.87
CA THR A 5 10.67 -9.71 -2.64
C THR A 5 9.61 -9.94 -1.55
N GLU A 6 9.95 -10.72 -0.52
CA GLU A 6 9.02 -10.94 0.61
C GLU A 6 8.71 -9.65 1.38
N GLN A 7 9.68 -8.74 1.46
CA GLN A 7 9.48 -7.41 2.06
C GLN A 7 8.48 -6.58 1.25
N GLU A 8 8.62 -6.55 -0.08
CA GLU A 8 7.68 -5.85 -0.95
C GLU A 8 6.28 -6.48 -0.92
N LYS A 9 6.17 -7.82 -0.81
CA LYS A 9 4.87 -8.48 -0.60
C LYS A 9 4.24 -8.10 0.74
N ALA A 10 5.05 -7.98 1.81
CA ALA A 10 4.57 -7.55 3.12
C ALA A 10 4.10 -6.09 3.10
N ALA A 11 4.88 -5.19 2.49
CA ALA A 11 4.51 -3.79 2.30
C ALA A 11 3.24 -3.64 1.45
N MET A 12 3.08 -4.44 0.39
CA MET A 12 1.87 -4.47 -0.42
C MET A 12 0.64 -4.90 0.40
N ARG A 13 0.77 -5.93 1.25
CA ARG A 13 -0.31 -6.34 2.17
C ARG A 13 -0.66 -5.26 3.19
N ALA A 14 0.33 -4.51 3.68
CA ALA A 14 0.09 -3.39 4.57
C ALA A 14 -0.69 -2.25 3.88
N ALA A 15 -0.39 -1.98 2.61
CA ALA A 15 -1.08 -0.98 1.81
C ALA A 15 -2.56 -1.34 1.53
N MET A 16 -2.89 -2.63 1.47
CA MET A 16 -4.26 -3.10 1.16
C MET A 16 -5.32 -2.51 2.08
N ARG A 17 -5.00 -2.29 3.37
CA ARG A 17 -5.97 -1.73 4.32
C ARG A 17 -6.41 -0.32 3.91
N ARG A 18 -5.46 0.54 3.55
CA ARG A 18 -5.78 1.92 3.16
C ARG A 18 -6.55 1.96 1.85
N VAL A 19 -6.18 1.11 0.89
CA VAL A 19 -6.93 0.96 -0.36
C VAL A 19 -8.37 0.51 -0.08
N ALA A 20 -8.59 -0.41 0.86
CA ALA A 20 -9.92 -0.85 1.25
C ALA A 20 -10.74 0.27 1.93
N GLU A 21 -10.11 1.09 2.76
CA GLU A 21 -10.72 2.27 3.38
C GLU A 21 -11.15 3.29 2.30
N THR A 22 -10.27 3.59 1.34
CA THR A 22 -10.60 4.45 0.19
C THR A 22 -11.71 3.88 -0.68
N MET A 23 -11.73 2.56 -0.92
CA MET A 23 -12.83 1.91 -1.65
C MET A 23 -14.15 1.93 -0.88
N ALA A 24 -14.12 1.96 0.46
CA ALA A 24 -15.33 2.14 1.26
C ALA A 24 -15.92 3.56 1.10
N GLU A 25 -15.08 4.57 0.92
CA GLU A 25 -15.50 5.95 0.63
C GLU A 25 -16.03 6.12 -0.80
N ILE A 26 -15.37 5.48 -1.77
CA ILE A 26 -15.79 5.47 -3.19
C ILE A 26 -17.06 4.63 -3.41
N GLY A 27 -17.21 3.56 -2.62
CA GLY A 27 -18.29 2.58 -2.73
C GLY A 27 -17.85 1.32 -3.49
N TRP A 28 -18.00 0.18 -2.83
CA TRP A 28 -17.65 -1.15 -3.38
C TRP A 28 -18.49 -1.61 -4.57
N GLY A 29 -19.67 -1.02 -4.76
CA GLY A 29 -20.55 -1.33 -5.89
C GLY A 29 -20.19 -0.59 -7.18
N THR A 30 -19.34 0.43 -7.10
CA THR A 30 -18.90 1.22 -8.26
C THR A 30 -17.95 0.38 -9.10
N ARG A 31 -18.23 0.23 -10.40
CA ARG A 31 -17.33 -0.52 -11.28
C ARG A 31 -16.05 0.29 -11.46
N PHE A 32 -14.91 -0.39 -11.55
CA PHE A 32 -13.63 0.29 -11.73
C PHE A 32 -13.60 1.21 -12.96
N GLN A 33 -14.26 0.82 -14.05
CA GLN A 33 -14.39 1.64 -15.28
C GLN A 33 -15.26 2.90 -15.13
N GLU A 34 -16.03 2.99 -14.05
CA GLU A 34 -16.93 4.11 -13.75
C GLU A 34 -16.29 5.12 -12.80
N LEU A 35 -15.06 4.85 -12.33
CA LEU A 35 -14.30 5.78 -11.50
C LEU A 35 -13.88 6.99 -12.33
N SER A 36 -14.02 8.17 -11.72
CA SER A 36 -13.43 9.40 -12.26
C SER A 36 -11.91 9.35 -12.18
N GLU A 37 -11.24 10.17 -13.00
CA GLU A 37 -9.78 10.32 -12.96
C GLU A 37 -9.27 10.64 -11.55
N ALA A 38 -9.94 11.54 -10.83
CA ALA A 38 -9.60 11.89 -9.47
C ALA A 38 -9.67 10.69 -8.51
N GLN A 39 -10.71 9.86 -8.62
CA GLN A 39 -10.84 8.65 -7.79
C GLN A 39 -9.75 7.62 -8.10
N VAL A 40 -9.40 7.45 -9.38
CA VAL A 40 -8.29 6.56 -9.79
C VAL A 40 -6.96 7.07 -9.24
N LEU A 41 -6.69 8.38 -9.37
CA LEU A 41 -5.48 8.99 -8.81
C LEU A 41 -5.40 8.79 -7.30
N THR A 42 -6.49 9.03 -6.56
CA THR A 42 -6.53 8.79 -5.11
C THR A 42 -6.22 7.34 -4.75
N LEU A 43 -6.78 6.36 -5.48
CA LEU A 43 -6.46 4.95 -5.25
C LEU A 43 -4.97 4.63 -5.47
N ILE A 44 -4.37 5.22 -6.50
CA ILE A 44 -2.93 5.04 -6.80
C ILE A 44 -2.08 5.68 -5.69
N GLU A 45 -2.38 6.92 -5.29
CA GLU A 45 -1.64 7.63 -4.24
C GLU A 45 -1.69 6.86 -2.91
N VAL A 46 -2.87 6.36 -2.54
CA VAL A 46 -3.05 5.57 -1.31
C VAL A 46 -2.30 4.25 -1.38
N ALA A 47 -2.33 3.57 -2.52
CA ALA A 47 -1.61 2.31 -2.72
C ALA A 47 -0.08 2.52 -2.65
N VAL A 48 0.45 3.51 -3.38
CA VAL A 48 1.89 3.80 -3.45
C VAL A 48 2.39 4.34 -2.10
N GLY A 49 1.68 5.28 -1.50
CA GLY A 49 2.02 5.81 -0.18
C GLY A 49 1.99 4.73 0.90
N GLY A 50 0.97 3.87 0.89
CA GLY A 50 0.88 2.74 1.80
C GLY A 50 2.03 1.74 1.64
N PHE A 51 2.41 1.44 0.41
CA PHE A 51 3.55 0.57 0.13
C PHE A 51 4.87 1.19 0.61
N GLN A 52 5.12 2.47 0.28
CA GLN A 52 6.33 3.18 0.69
C GLN A 52 6.47 3.25 2.22
N GLU A 53 5.37 3.52 2.93
CA GLU A 53 5.37 3.48 4.39
C GLU A 53 5.64 2.08 4.95
N GLY A 54 5.07 1.04 4.34
CA GLY A 54 5.36 -0.35 4.69
C GLY A 54 6.85 -0.67 4.54
N MET A 55 7.46 -0.26 3.42
CA MET A 55 8.90 -0.43 3.19
C MET A 55 9.75 0.34 4.21
N GLN A 56 9.38 1.58 4.54
CA GLN A 56 10.09 2.36 5.57
C GLN A 56 9.97 1.71 6.95
N ALA A 57 8.81 1.15 7.30
CA ALA A 57 8.61 0.47 8.57
C ALA A 57 9.49 -0.79 8.67
N ILE A 58 9.57 -1.58 7.60
CA ILE A 58 10.44 -2.77 7.52
C ILE A 58 11.91 -2.35 7.65
N ALA A 59 12.36 -1.36 6.86
CA ALA A 59 13.75 -0.88 6.92
C ALA A 59 14.15 -0.38 8.33
N ARG A 60 13.24 0.28 9.05
CA ARG A 60 13.47 0.70 10.44
C ARG A 60 13.56 -0.48 11.41
N GLN A 61 12.79 -1.54 11.19
CA GLN A 61 12.87 -2.76 12.00
C GLN A 61 14.19 -3.50 11.79
N ASP A 62 14.63 -3.62 10.54
CA ASP A 62 15.91 -4.25 10.20
C ASP A 62 17.08 -3.48 10.83
N ALA A 63 17.09 -2.14 10.74
CA ALA A 63 18.12 -1.31 11.36
C ALA A 63 18.13 -1.39 12.91
N ALA A 64 16.97 -1.58 13.53
CA ALA A 64 16.87 -1.75 14.98
C ALA A 64 17.38 -3.12 15.46
N ALA A 65 17.30 -4.14 14.62
CA ALA A 65 17.81 -5.49 14.91
C ALA A 65 19.35 -5.57 14.84
N GLU A 66 19.99 -4.64 14.13
CA GLU A 66 21.44 -4.64 13.92
C GLU A 66 22.25 -3.93 15.00
N VAL A 67 21.65 -3.29 16.03
CA VAL A 67 22.40 -2.60 17.10
C VAL A 67 23.09 -3.63 18.01
N PRO A 68 24.42 -3.80 17.95
CA PRO A 68 25.14 -4.68 18.86
C PRO A 68 25.35 -3.93 20.18
N PHE A 69 25.11 -4.62 21.31
CA PHE A 69 25.49 -4.14 22.64
C PHE A 69 27.01 -4.12 22.80
#